data_AF-A0A6M4FKG2-F1
#
_entry.id   AF-A0A6M4FKG2-F1
#
_cell.length_a   1.000
_cell.length_b   1.000
_cell.length_c   1.000
_cell.angle_alpha   90.00
_cell.angle_beta   90.00
_cell.angle_gamma   90.00
#
_symmetry.space_group_name_H-M   'P 1'
#
loop_
_entity.id
_entity.type
_entity.pdbx_description
1 polymer ?
#
loop_
_entity_poly.entity_id
_entity_poly.type
_entity_poly.pdbx_seq_one_letter_code
_entity_poly.pdbx_strand_id
1 'polypeptide(L)'
;MVSRSNTTELTEALATVWRGGPVITPETAQRLAPQSDADAYAVQAALGATMGWWTEGRPRAWKLGIGPVTAAPIPDHSLMASPALLHQNDCFSLFGIEIELAVRLEHPLYSGCRRNDVATS
;
A
#
# COMPACT_ATOMS: atom_id res chain seq x y z
N MET A 1 11.71 15.84 14.85
CA MET A 1 10.39 15.47 15.40
C MET A 1 9.35 15.94 14.41
N VAL A 2 8.82 15.02 13.59
CA VAL A 2 7.67 15.35 12.73
C VAL A 2 6.47 15.50 13.62
N SER A 3 5.73 16.58 13.46
CA SER A 3 4.44 16.74 14.13
C SER A 3 3.44 15.75 13.53
N ARG A 4 2.60 15.11 14.35
CA ARG A 4 1.43 14.31 13.90
C ARG A 4 0.65 14.97 12.75
N SER A 5 0.72 16.30 12.67
CA SER A 5 0.21 17.13 11.58
C SER A 5 0.64 16.69 10.17
N ASN A 6 1.91 16.32 9.93
CA ASN A 6 2.36 16.02 8.57
C ASN A 6 1.88 14.65 8.09
N THR A 7 1.79 13.64 8.97
CA THR A 7 1.21 12.33 8.63
C THR A 7 -0.24 12.46 8.21
N THR A 8 -1.03 13.24 8.96
CA THR A 8 -2.43 13.53 8.62
C THR A 8 -2.53 14.28 7.30
N GLU A 9 -1.77 15.36 7.12
CA GLU A 9 -1.82 16.17 5.90
C GLU A 9 -1.42 15.37 4.65
N LEU A 10 -0.37 14.53 4.74
CA LEU A 10 0.01 13.66 3.63
C LEU A 10 -1.07 12.60 3.35
N THR A 11 -1.67 12.02 4.39
CA THR A 11 -2.74 11.03 4.23
C THR A 11 -3.94 11.63 3.50
N GLU A 12 -4.36 12.83 3.89
CA GLU A 12 -5.47 13.56 3.26
C GLU A 12 -5.17 13.93 1.80
N ALA A 13 -3.95 14.39 1.53
CA ALA A 13 -3.49 14.69 0.18
C ALA A 13 -3.51 13.44 -0.71
N LEU A 14 -2.97 12.31 -0.23
CA LEU A 14 -2.98 11.04 -0.97
C LEU A 14 -4.40 10.50 -1.18
N ALA A 15 -5.28 10.61 -0.18
CA ALA A 15 -6.68 10.23 -0.30
C ALA A 15 -7.42 11.08 -1.35
N THR A 16 -7.07 12.36 -1.46
CA THR A 16 -7.62 13.25 -2.49
C THR A 16 -7.18 12.79 -3.89
N VAL A 17 -5.89 12.52 -4.10
CA VAL A 17 -5.36 11.98 -5.37
C VAL A 17 -6.06 10.66 -5.73
N TRP A 18 -6.17 9.73 -4.77
CA TRP A 18 -6.77 8.42 -5.00
C TRP A 18 -8.22 8.51 -5.49
N ARG A 19 -8.98 9.51 -5.03
CA ARG A 19 -10.37 9.74 -5.45
C ARG A 19 -10.50 10.48 -6.79
N GLY A 20 -9.41 10.63 -7.55
CA GLY A 20 -9.38 11.36 -8.81
C GLY A 20 -9.16 12.86 -8.67
N GLY A 21 -8.71 13.31 -7.50
CA GLY A 21 -8.27 14.70 -7.28
C GLY A 21 -6.94 15.01 -7.99
N PRO A 22 -6.48 16.28 -7.91
CA PRO A 22 -5.24 16.70 -8.55
C PRO A 22 -4.01 16.01 -7.93
N VAL A 23 -3.02 15.68 -8.77
CA VAL A 23 -1.73 15.11 -8.33
C VAL A 23 -0.99 16.08 -7.42
N ILE A 24 -0.34 15.56 -6.38
CA ILE A 24 0.51 16.33 -5.46
C ILE A 24 1.71 16.91 -6.22
N THR A 25 1.99 18.21 -6.07
CA THR A 25 3.17 18.82 -6.70
C THR A 25 4.47 18.32 -6.07
N PRO A 26 5.61 18.33 -6.79
CA PRO A 26 6.90 17.94 -6.23
C PRO A 26 7.28 18.70 -4.94
N GLU A 27 6.96 20.00 -4.87
CA GLU A 27 7.25 20.85 -3.71
C GLU A 27 6.41 20.41 -2.50
N THR A 28 5.14 20.08 -2.72
CA THR A 28 4.24 19.57 -1.68
C THR A 28 4.68 18.18 -1.22
N ALA A 29 5.05 17.30 -2.15
CA ALA A 29 5.58 15.98 -1.85
C ALA A 29 6.87 16.06 -1.01
N GLN A 30 7.79 16.96 -1.36
CA GLN A 30 9.03 17.17 -0.61
C GLN A 30 8.77 17.71 0.80
N ARG A 31 7.84 18.67 0.94
CA ARG A 31 7.47 19.26 2.23
C ARG A 31 6.80 18.24 3.16
N LEU A 32 5.97 17.37 2.60
CA LEU A 32 5.20 16.37 3.34
C LEU A 32 5.92 15.03 3.48
N ALA A 33 7.12 14.88 2.93
CA ALA A 33 7.86 13.63 2.92
C ALA A 33 8.00 13.05 4.35
N PRO A 34 7.65 11.76 4.55
CA PRO A 34 7.91 11.07 5.81
C PRO A 34 9.41 11.15 6.17
N GLN A 35 9.73 11.31 7.45
CA GLN A 35 11.12 11.45 7.89
C GLN A 35 11.76 10.11 8.29
N SER A 36 10.97 9.03 8.28
CA SER A 36 11.40 7.67 8.59
C SER A 36 10.50 6.65 7.91
N ASP A 37 10.99 5.41 7.79
CA ASP A 37 10.18 4.28 7.31
C ASP A 37 8.94 4.06 8.19
N ALA A 38 9.07 4.26 9.51
CA ALA A 38 7.96 4.16 10.44
C ALA A 38 6.86 5.18 10.13
N ASP A 39 7.24 6.43 9.83
CA ASP A 39 6.29 7.47 9.42
C ASP A 39 5.64 7.12 8.08
N ALA A 40 6.41 6.58 7.12
CA ALA A 40 5.90 6.17 5.82
C ALA A 40 4.87 5.02 5.96
N TYR A 41 5.17 4.01 6.78
CA TYR A 41 4.23 2.93 7.09
C TYR A 41 2.99 3.41 7.86
N ALA A 42 3.14 4.42 8.72
CA ALA A 42 2.00 5.03 9.41
C ALA A 42 1.06 5.74 8.43
N VAL A 43 1.60 6.48 7.44
CA VAL A 43 0.81 7.08 6.35
C VAL A 43 0.13 6.00 5.51
N GLN A 44 0.84 4.93 5.14
CA GLN A 44 0.28 3.80 4.39
C GLN A 44 -0.92 3.15 5.12
N ALA A 45 -0.77 2.90 6.44
CA ALA A 45 -1.84 2.34 7.25
C ALA A 45 -3.04 3.30 7.38
N ALA A 46 -2.78 4.59 7.62
CA ALA A 46 -3.81 5.61 7.75
C ALA A 46 -4.60 5.83 6.45
N LEU A 47 -3.92 5.80 5.30
CA LEU A 47 -4.55 5.90 3.99
C LEU A 47 -5.48 4.70 3.76
N GLY A 48 -5.02 3.47 4.01
CA GLY A 48 -5.85 2.28 3.83
C GLY A 48 -7.09 2.27 4.71
N ALA A 49 -6.96 2.72 5.96
CA ALA A 49 -8.10 2.91 6.86
C ALA A 49 -9.06 4.01 6.35
N THR A 50 -8.53 5.16 5.92
CA THR A 50 -9.32 6.29 5.39
C THR A 50 -10.10 5.93 4.13
N MET A 51 -9.55 5.04 3.31
CA MET A 51 -10.15 4.61 2.05
C MET A 51 -11.04 3.37 2.19
N GLY A 52 -11.14 2.77 3.37
CA GLY A 52 -11.91 1.55 3.58
C GLY A 52 -11.42 0.40 2.68
N TRP A 53 -10.10 0.29 2.48
CA TRP A 53 -9.52 -0.67 1.54
C TRP A 53 -9.77 -2.12 1.88
N TRP A 54 -10.09 -2.44 3.13
CA TRP A 54 -10.23 -3.79 3.62
C TRP A 54 -11.58 -4.01 4.28
N THR A 55 -12.37 -4.90 3.71
CA THR A 55 -13.74 -5.19 4.14
C THR A 55 -13.78 -5.72 5.57
N GLU A 56 -12.81 -6.55 5.93
CA GLU A 56 -12.64 -7.11 7.28
C GLU A 56 -11.78 -6.23 8.21
N GLY A 57 -11.46 -5.00 7.80
CA GLY A 57 -10.60 -4.09 8.54
C GLY A 57 -9.11 -4.45 8.53
N ARG A 58 -8.70 -5.47 7.78
CA ARG A 58 -7.30 -5.89 7.64
C ARG A 58 -6.95 -6.38 6.22
N PRO A 59 -5.70 -6.19 5.76
CA PRO A 59 -5.26 -6.69 4.46
C PRO A 59 -5.31 -8.22 4.37
N ARG A 60 -5.75 -8.74 3.20
CA ARG A 60 -5.70 -10.18 2.88
C ARG A 60 -4.47 -10.57 2.05
N ALA A 61 -3.80 -9.59 1.45
CA ALA A 61 -2.62 -9.81 0.63
C ALA A 61 -1.65 -8.63 0.79
N TRP A 62 -0.37 -8.93 0.58
CA TRP A 62 0.74 -7.99 0.67
C TRP A 62 1.62 -8.14 -0.56
N LYS A 63 2.08 -7.01 -1.09
CA LYS A 63 3.08 -6.91 -2.15
C LYS A 63 4.42 -6.60 -1.50
N LEU A 64 5.46 -7.31 -1.92
CA LEU A 64 6.83 -7.06 -1.49
C LEU A 64 7.61 -6.36 -2.62
N GLY A 65 8.27 -5.25 -2.29
CA GLY A 65 9.20 -4.56 -3.17
C GLY A 65 10.60 -5.14 -3.07
N ILE A 66 11.33 -5.18 -4.20
CA ILE A 66 12.73 -5.63 -4.23
C ILE A 66 13.69 -4.44 -4.13
N GLY A 67 14.26 -4.24 -2.95
CA GLY A 67 15.34 -3.27 -2.68
C GLY A 67 14.90 -1.88 -2.20
N PRO A 68 15.47 -1.38 -1.07
CA PRO A 68 15.35 -2.09 0.20
C PRO A 68 13.98 -2.79 0.32
N VAL A 69 13.89 -3.93 1.01
CA VAL A 69 12.63 -4.68 1.06
C VAL A 69 11.55 -3.84 1.76
N THR A 70 10.48 -3.52 1.03
CA THR A 70 9.30 -2.83 1.53
C THR A 70 8.06 -3.70 1.36
N ALA A 71 7.02 -3.44 2.15
CA ALA A 71 5.77 -4.20 2.10
C ALA A 71 4.55 -3.27 2.03
N ALA A 72 3.73 -3.41 1.00
CA ALA A 72 2.49 -2.66 0.86
C ALA A 72 1.28 -3.60 0.94
N PRO A 73 0.25 -3.29 1.76
CA PRO A 73 -1.00 -4.03 1.74
C PRO A 73 -1.75 -3.76 0.44
N ILE A 74 -2.31 -4.81 -0.15
CA ILE A 74 -3.10 -4.68 -1.38
C ILE A 74 -4.57 -4.38 -0.99
N PRO A 75 -5.21 -3.35 -1.56
CA PRO A 75 -6.64 -3.11 -1.35
C PRO A 75 -7.49 -4.28 -1.86
N ASP A 76 -8.60 -4.58 -1.19
CA ASP A 76 -9.45 -5.72 -1.56
C ASP A 76 -10.00 -5.62 -2.99
N HIS A 77 -10.34 -4.40 -3.43
CA HIS A 77 -10.86 -4.14 -4.77
C HIS A 77 -9.80 -4.27 -5.88
N SER A 78 -8.51 -4.28 -5.52
CA SER A 78 -7.42 -4.51 -6.48
C SER A 78 -7.09 -6.00 -6.68
N LEU A 79 -7.67 -6.88 -5.86
CA LEU A 79 -7.54 -8.33 -6.02
C LEU A 79 -8.62 -8.85 -6.97
N MET A 80 -8.26 -9.07 -8.24
CA MET A 80 -9.19 -9.47 -9.30
C MET A 80 -8.99 -10.94 -9.70
N ALA A 81 -10.08 -11.64 -9.97
CA ALA A 81 -10.03 -12.96 -10.57
C ALA A 81 -9.62 -12.86 -12.05
N SER A 82 -8.92 -13.88 -12.54
CA SER A 82 -8.54 -13.96 -13.95
C SER A 82 -9.72 -14.42 -14.82
N PRO A 83 -9.92 -13.86 -16.02
CA PRO A 83 -9.20 -12.71 -16.58
C PRO A 83 -9.61 -11.39 -15.91
N ALA A 84 -8.62 -10.59 -15.50
CA ALA A 84 -8.87 -9.27 -14.96
C ALA A 84 -9.14 -8.29 -16.12
N LEU A 85 -10.15 -7.44 -15.95
CA LEU A 85 -10.46 -6.36 -16.89
C LEU A 85 -10.17 -5.03 -16.19
N LEU A 86 -9.36 -4.20 -16.84
CA LEU A 86 -9.11 -2.84 -16.41
C LEU A 86 -10.01 -1.89 -17.20
N HIS A 87 -10.66 -0.98 -16.49
CA HIS A 87 -11.50 0.06 -17.05
C HIS A 87 -10.74 1.39 -17.12
N GLN A 88 -11.14 2.27 -18.03
CA GLN A 88 -10.55 3.61 -18.14
C GLN A 88 -10.68 4.46 -16.87
N ASN A 89 -11.65 4.13 -16.02
CA ASN A 89 -11.89 4.81 -14.75
C ASN A 89 -11.06 4.23 -13.60
N ASP A 90 -10.29 3.16 -13.83
CA ASP A 90 -9.33 2.68 -12.84
C ASP A 90 -8.22 3.73 -12.75
N CYS A 91 -8.19 4.46 -11.64
CA CYS A 91 -7.37 5.66 -11.48
C CYS A 91 -5.87 5.31 -11.42
N PHE A 92 -5.19 5.36 -12.57
CA PHE A 92 -3.74 5.23 -12.67
C PHE A 92 -3.12 6.55 -13.12
N SER A 93 -2.28 7.16 -12.29
CA SER A 93 -1.42 8.27 -12.74
C SER A 93 -0.23 7.76 -13.57
N LEU A 94 0.16 6.50 -13.36
CA LEU A 94 1.16 5.73 -14.10
C LEU A 94 0.67 4.27 -14.19
N PHE A 95 0.82 3.65 -15.36
CA PHE A 95 0.45 2.25 -15.58
C PHE A 95 1.68 1.43 -15.96
N GLY A 96 1.87 0.30 -15.27
CA GLY A 96 2.92 -0.67 -15.52
C GLY A 96 2.44 -2.08 -15.16
N ILE A 97 3.03 -3.09 -15.80
CA ILE A 97 2.72 -4.50 -15.55
C ILE A 97 3.99 -5.16 -15.01
N GLU A 98 3.90 -5.75 -13.81
CA GLU A 98 4.94 -6.59 -13.21
C GLU A 98 4.51 -8.06 -13.30
N ILE A 99 5.45 -8.97 -13.57
CA ILE A 99 5.23 -10.42 -13.50
C ILE A 99 5.83 -10.91 -12.19
N GLU A 100 5.00 -11.53 -11.35
CA GLU A 100 5.35 -11.90 -9.98
C GLU A 100 4.88 -13.31 -9.61
N LEU A 101 5.46 -13.84 -8.53
CA LEU A 101 5.00 -15.06 -7.88
C LEU A 101 4.20 -14.70 -6.64
N ALA A 102 2.93 -15.09 -6.61
CA ALA A 102 2.09 -14.99 -5.41
C ALA A 102 2.19 -16.29 -4.58
N VAL A 103 2.40 -16.16 -3.28
CA VAL A 103 2.40 -17.27 -2.33
C VAL A 103 1.16 -17.17 -1.44
N ARG A 104 0.34 -18.22 -1.42
CA ARG A 104 -0.78 -18.35 -0.49
C ARG A 104 -0.32 -19.16 0.71
N LEU A 105 -0.42 -18.55 1.89
CA LEU A 105 -0.11 -19.21 3.16
C LEU A 105 -1.33 -20.02 3.61
N GLU A 106 -1.11 -21.23 4.12
CA GLU A 106 -2.15 -22.04 4.77
C GLU A 106 -2.32 -21.60 6.23
N HIS A 107 -1.24 -21.12 6.88
CA HIS A 107 -1.18 -20.71 8.27
C HIS A 107 -0.53 -19.31 8.44
N PRO A 108 -0.83 -18.56 9.51
CA PRO A 108 -0.20 -17.27 9.77
C PRO A 108 1.32 -17.37 9.99
N LEU A 109 2.06 -16.41 9.44
CA LEU A 109 3.47 -16.17 9.76
C LEU A 109 3.60 -15.08 10.83
N TYR A 110 4.54 -15.27 11.75
CA TYR A 110 4.80 -14.32 12.85
C TYR A 110 6.04 -13.47 12.56
N SER A 111 6.14 -12.31 13.22
CA SER A 111 7.33 -11.46 13.13
C SER A 111 8.58 -12.24 13.52
N GLY A 112 9.65 -12.11 12.73
CA GLY A 112 10.89 -12.88 12.89
C GLY A 112 10.88 -14.26 12.23
N CYS A 113 9.83 -14.62 11.48
CA CYS A 113 9.80 -15.85 10.69
C CYS A 113 10.98 -15.94 9.71
N ARG A 114 11.46 -17.15 9.50
CA ARG A 114 12.54 -17.50 8.58
C ARG A 114 11.98 -18.21 7.37
N ARG A 115 12.81 -18.34 6.33
CA ARG A 115 12.45 -19.04 5.09
C ARG A 115 11.87 -20.43 5.32
N ASN A 116 12.41 -21.19 6.29
CA ASN A 116 11.94 -22.54 6.56
C ASN A 116 10.51 -22.56 7.11
N ASP A 117 10.10 -21.52 7.85
CA ASP A 117 8.75 -21.41 8.38
C ASP A 117 7.73 -21.21 7.25
N VAL A 118 8.12 -20.46 6.21
CA VAL A 118 7.32 -20.24 4.99
C VAL A 118 7.15 -21.52 4.17
N ALA A 119 8.16 -22.39 4.14
CA ALA A 119 8.08 -23.64 3.39
C ALA A 119 7.12 -24.66 4.01
N THR A 120 6.75 -24.45 5.28
CA THR A 120 5.87 -25.32 6.07
C THR A 120 4.52 -24.67 6.39
N SER A 121 4.30 -23.43 5.93
CA SER A 121 3.13 -22.62 6.25
C SER A 121 2.04 -22.67 5.20
#